data_AF-A0A2G9FZ14-F1
#
_entry.id   AF-A0A2G9FZ14-F1
#
_cell.length_a   1.000
_cell.length_b   1.000
_cell.length_c   1.000
_cell.angle_alpha   90.00
_cell.angle_beta   90.00
_cell.angle_gamma   90.00
#
_symmetry.space_group_name_H-M   'P 1'
#
loop_
_entity.id
_entity.type
_entity.pdbx_description
1 polymer ?
#
loop_
_entity_poly.entity_id
_entity_poly.type
_entity_poly.pdbx_seq_one_letter_code
_entity_poly.pdbx_strand_id
1 'polypeptide(L)' 'MFRDRLDNEDLILGYVSGKIRRSFIRILPGDKVKIEVSRYDSTRGRIIYRLQNKDSKDFQNKDSKDFQNKDSKD' A
#
# COMPACT_ATOMS: atom_id res chain seq x y z
N MET A 1 -9.62 -16.86 3.08
CA MET A 1 -8.58 -16.43 4.04
C MET A 1 -7.27 -16.40 3.29
N PHE A 2 -6.41 -15.43 3.60
CA PHE A 2 -5.09 -15.27 3.01
C PHE A 2 -4.03 -15.40 4.12
N ARG A 3 -2.84 -15.88 3.75
CA ARG A 3 -1.66 -15.85 4.61
C ARG A 3 -0.79 -14.72 4.11
N ASP A 4 -0.65 -13.68 4.92
CA ASP A 4 0.07 -12.47 4.55
C ASP A 4 1.33 -12.36 5.41
N ARG A 5 2.44 -11.99 4.77
CA ARG A 5 3.70 -11.69 5.46
C ARG A 5 3.76 -10.20 5.70
N LEU A 6 3.86 -9.80 6.97
CA LEU A 6 4.05 -8.42 7.37
C LEU A 6 5.51 -7.98 7.13
N ASP A 7 5.74 -6.66 7.18
CA ASP A 7 7.07 -6.08 6.99
C ASP A 7 8.06 -6.49 8.11
N ASN A 8 7.54 -6.88 9.27
CA ASN A 8 8.31 -7.43 10.40
C ASN A 8 8.53 -8.96 10.29
N GLU A 9 8.29 -9.54 9.12
CA GLU A 9 8.42 -10.97 8.79
C GLU A 9 7.38 -11.93 9.38
N ASP A 10 6.49 -11.44 10.27
CA ASP A 10 5.43 -12.25 10.85
C ASP A 10 4.39 -12.69 9.82
N LEU A 11 3.89 -13.91 9.99
CA LEU A 11 2.82 -14.48 9.17
C LEU A 11 1.49 -14.33 9.90
N ILE A 12 0.53 -13.66 9.25
CA ILE A 12 -0.80 -13.44 9.80
C ILE A 12 -1.89 -13.98 8.90
N LEU A 13 -3.04 -14.27 9.50
CA LEU A 13 -4.24 -14.71 8.80
C LEU A 13 -5.11 -13.51 8.46
N GLY A 14 -5.14 -13.17 7.17
CA GLY A 14 -5.90 -12.06 6.61
C GLY A 14 -7.28 -12.48 6.13
N TYR A 15 -8.30 -11.67 6.44
CA TYR A 15 -9.58 -11.72 5.76
C TYR A 15 -9.88 -10.43 5.02
N VAL A 16 -10.63 -10.56 3.93
CA VAL A 16 -10.96 -9.46 3.04
C VAL A 16 -12.05 -8.60 3.68
N SER A 17 -11.84 -7.29 3.77
CA SER A 17 -12.88 -6.37 4.24
C SER A 17 -14.07 -6.32 3.26
N GLY A 18 -15.25 -5.96 3.77
CA GLY A 18 -16.44 -5.77 2.94
C GLY A 18 -16.23 -4.71 1.85
N LYS A 19 -15.39 -3.69 2.12
CA LYS A 19 -15.05 -2.65 1.15
C LYS A 19 -14.34 -3.22 -0.08
N ILE A 20 -13.32 -4.05 0.12
CA ILE A 20 -12.63 -4.75 -0.99
C ILE A 20 -13.60 -5.59 -1.81
N ARG A 21 -14.49 -6.36 -1.15
CA ARG A 21 -15.49 -7.19 -1.83
C ARG A 21 -16.44 -6.36 -2.69
N ARG A 22 -16.94 -5.22 -2.16
CA ARG A 22 -17.84 -4.31 -2.89
C ARG A 22 -17.12 -3.57 -4.03
N SER A 23 -15.83 -3.28 -3.88
CA SER A 23 -15.03 -2.62 -4.91
C SER A 23 -14.51 -3.59 -5.99
N PHE A 24 -14.87 -4.87 -5.95
CA PHE A 24 -14.41 -5.90 -6.90
C PHE A 24 -12.88 -5.98 -7.05
N ILE A 25 -12.14 -5.57 -6.01
CA ILE A 25 -10.68 -5.61 -6.04
C ILE A 25 -10.24 -7.06 -5.83
N ARG A 26 -9.61 -7.63 -6.84
CA ARG A 26 -9.01 -8.97 -6.78
C ARG A 26 -7.62 -8.89 -6.17
N ILE A 27 -7.38 -9.70 -5.15
CA ILE A 27 -6.07 -9.87 -4.51
C ILE A 27 -5.47 -11.19 -5.00
N LEU A 28 -4.25 -11.12 -5.51
CA LEU A 28 -3.48 -12.27 -5.98
C LEU A 28 -2.24 -12.47 -5.08
N PRO A 29 -1.68 -13.70 -5.03
CA PRO A 29 -0.41 -13.93 -4.35
C PRO A 29 0.69 -13.02 -4.91
N GLY A 30 1.46 -12.38 -4.03
CA GLY A 30 2.51 -11.42 -4.40
C GLY A 30 2.06 -9.96 -4.46
N ASP A 31 0.75 -9.69 -4.35
CA ASP A 31 0.26 -8.32 -4.22
C ASP A 31 0.64 -7.73 -2.86
N LYS A 32 1.08 -6.47 -2.88
CA LYS A 32 1.21 -5.68 -1.66
C LYS A 32 -0.15 -5.19 -1.21
N VAL A 33 -0.51 -5.45 0.03
CA VAL A 33 -1.79 -5.07 0.62
C VAL A 33 -1.58 -4.35 1.93
N LYS A 34 -2.46 -3.39 2.26
CA LYS A 34 -2.49 -2.84 3.61
C LYS A 34 -3.48 -3.62 4.46
N ILE A 35 -3.01 -3.96 5.66
CA ILE A 35 -3.75 -4.74 6.63
C ILE A 35 -3.90 -3.93 7.92
N GLU A 36 -5.09 -3.98 8.51
CA GLU A 36 -5.31 -3.56 9.89
C GLU A 36 -5.26 -4.79 10.79
N VAL A 37 -4.29 -4.82 11.70
CA VAL A 37 -4.13 -5.91 12.67
C VAL A 37 -5.09 -5.70 13.83
N SER A 38 -5.68 -6.79 14.33
CA SER A 38 -6.53 -6.71 15.51
C SER A 38 -5.72 -6.30 16.74
N ARG A 39 -6.24 -5.38 17.55
CA ARG A 39 -5.64 -4.99 18.84
C ARG A 39 -5.57 -6.14 19.85
N TYR A 40 -6.40 -7.16 19.65
CA TYR A 40 -6.54 -8.29 20.57
C TYR A 40 -5.75 -9.54 20.13
N ASP A 41 -5.40 -9.63 18.84
CA ASP A 41 -4.74 -10.80 18.28
C ASP A 41 -3.87 -10.37 17.10
N SER A 42 -2.55 -10.32 17.33
CA SER A 42 -1.57 -9.94 16.32
C SER A 42 -1.45 -10.96 15.18
N THR A 43 -1.98 -12.17 15.34
CA THR A 43 -1.98 -13.20 14.29
C THR A 43 -3.10 -13.04 13.27
N ARG A 44 -4.03 -12.10 13.50
CA ARG A 44 -5.21 -11.87 12.65
C ARG A 44 -5.29 -10.43 12.15
N GLY A 45 -5.61 -10.29 10.87
CA GLY A 45 -5.72 -8.99 10.22
C GLY A 45 -6.88 -8.87 9.25
N ARG A 46 -7.28 -7.63 8.99
CA ARG A 46 -8.29 -7.26 8.00
C ARG A 46 -7.61 -6.53 6.83
N ILE A 47 -7.79 -7.05 5.62
CA ILE A 47 -7.26 -6.42 4.40
C ILE A 47 -8.17 -5.26 3.99
N ILE A 48 -7.63 -4.04 4.00
CA ILE A 48 -8.38 -2.81 3.74
C ILE A 48 -8.22 -2.28 2.32
N TYR A 49 -7.03 -2.40 1.72
CA TYR A 49 -6.77 -1.98 0.34
C TYR A 49 -5.56 -2.68 -0.27
N ARG A 50 -5.51 -2.74 -1.62
CA ARG A 50 -4.35 -3.20 -2.40
C ARG A 50 -3.46 -2.00 -2.76
N LEU A 51 -2.17 -2.09 -2.48
CA LEU A 51 -1.20 -1.06 -2.84
C LEU A 51 -0.88 -1.16 -4.33
N GLN A 52 -0.85 -0.03 -5.02
CA GLN A 52 -0.28 0.04 -6.36
C GLN A 52 1.25 0.05 -6.22
N ASN A 53 1.94 -0.75 -7.03
CA ASN A 53 3.37 -0.58 -7.21
C ASN A 53 3.59 0.75 -7.93
N LYS A 54 3.86 1.81 -7.17
CA LYS A 54 4.46 3.01 -7.74
C LYS A 54 5.89 2.66 -8.05
N ASP A 55 6.17 2.39 -9.31
CA ASP A 55 7.53 2.24 -9.79
C ASP A 55 8.33 3.49 -9.40
N SER A 56 9.60 3.32 -9.07
CA SER A 56 10.54 4.32 -8.54
C SER A 56 10.81 5.54 -9.45
N LYS A 57 10.02 5.74 -10.52
CA LYS A 57 10.18 6.81 -11.50
C LYS A 57 9.61 8.16 -11.04
N ASP A 58 8.77 8.18 -10.01
CA ASP A 58 8.11 9.42 -9.56
C ASP A 58 8.97 10.30 -8.63
N PHE A 59 10.05 9.76 -8.05
CA PHE A 59 10.89 10.51 -7.10
C PHE A 59 11.93 11.42 -7.76
N GLN A 60 12.31 11.18 -9.02
CA GLN A 60 13.34 11.98 -9.71
C GLN A 60 12.80 13.21 -10.47
N ASN A 61 11.47 13.38 -10.54
CA ASN A 61 10.85 14.46 -11.32
C ASN A 61 10.38 15.66 -10.49
N LYS A 62 10.58 15.66 -9.17
CA LYS A 62 10.22 16.79 -8.30
C LYS A 62 11.35 17.80 -8.13
N ASP A 63 12.59 17.33 -8.02
CA ASP A 63 13.72 18.21 -7.73
C ASP A 63 14.12 19.12 -8.90
N SER A 64 13.70 18.80 -10.14
CA SER A 64 14.06 19.56 -11.35
C SER A 64 13.12 20.72 -11.69
N LYS A 65 11.93 20.82 -11.09
CA LYS A 65 10.94 21.88 -11.41
C LYS A 65 11.04 23.13 -10.55
N ASP A 66 11.72 23.06 -9.42
CA ASP A 66 11.81 24.19 -8.49
C ASP A 66 12.91 25.19 -8.85
N PHE A 67 13.84 24.83 -9.75
CA PHE A 67 14.97 25.69 -10.14
C PHE A 67 14.72 26.56 -11.39
N GLN A 68 13.67 26.33 -12.18
CA GLN A 68 13.44 27.10 -13.42
C GLN A 68 12.50 28.31 -13.25
N ASN A 69 11.92 28.54 -12.07
CA ASN A 69 10.90 29.58 -11.84
C ASN A 69 11.38 30.76 -10.96
N LYS A 70 12.69 30.97 -10.80
CA LYS A 70 13.22 32.09 -9.99
C LYS A 70 13.89 33.23 -10.77
N ASP A 71 14.16 33.07 -12.06
CA ASP A 71 14.98 34.06 -12.81
C ASP A 71 14.17 34.92 -13.81
N SER A 72 12.86 35.12 -13.61
CA SER A 72 12.05 35.91 -14.56
C SER A 72 11.20 37.02 -13.93
N LYS A 73 11.67 37.62 -12.83
CA LYS A 73 11.21 38.95 -12.36
C LYS A 73 12.37 39.67 -11.68
N ASP A 74 13.13 40.42 -12.48
CA ASP A 74 13.51 41.82 -12.25
C ASP A 74 14.12 42.38 -13.56
#